data_AF-A0AAV5TDW7-F1
#
_entry.id   AF-A0AAV5TDW7-F1
#
_cell.length_a   1.000
_cell.length_b   1.000
_cell.length_c   1.000
_cell.angle_alpha   90.00
_cell.angle_beta   90.00
_cell.angle_gamma   90.00
#
_symmetry.space_group_name_H-M   'P 1'
#
loop_
_entity.id
_entity.type
_entity.pdbx_description
1 polymer ?
#
loop_
_entity_poly.entity_id
_entity_poly.type
_entity_poly.pdbx_seq_one_letter_code
_entity_poly.pdbx_strand_id
1 'polypeptide(L)'
;PVIMGCFIHRHQVVMVPGSRWSFSSREQALPPLLYGALLMTIPPIAHLTMQPPGAVDQYAEMFSLDWPAELLSRTDCFFPDRFSNMCVLSVVSIVIFTDFTVLIASHTFATLRKHSSMSDKMKEYHRTMTKVLVLQSAVPVVLAQLPLSISISVYFLNVDGSLITALCFAVNASYSFFHSITVIVTTPVYRRHLKRMI
;
A
#
# COMPACT_ATOMS: atom_id res chain seq x y z
N PRO A 1 5.04 0.14 5.44
CA PRO A 1 6.12 0.61 6.35
C PRO A 1 7.51 0.59 5.70
N VAL A 2 7.93 -0.55 5.14
CA VAL A 2 9.27 -0.73 4.57
C VAL A 2 9.56 0.23 3.42
N ILE A 3 8.67 0.31 2.43
CA ILE A 3 8.81 1.22 1.27
C ILE A 3 8.98 2.68 1.73
N MET A 4 8.20 3.10 2.72
CA MET A 4 8.30 4.44 3.31
C MET A 4 9.69 4.68 3.92
N GLY A 5 10.17 3.73 4.71
CA GLY A 5 11.52 3.78 5.28
C GLY A 5 12.58 3.90 4.20
N CYS A 6 12.42 3.19 3.07
CA CYS A 6 13.34 3.30 1.93
C CYS A 6 13.33 4.70 1.29
N PHE A 7 12.16 5.31 1.11
CA PHE A 7 12.06 6.69 0.60
C PHE A 7 12.70 7.70 1.54
N ILE A 8 12.41 7.62 2.84
CA ILE A 8 12.99 8.50 3.84
C ILE A 8 14.50 8.32 3.89
N HIS A 9 15.00 7.10 3.98
CA HIS A 9 16.43 6.83 3.98
C HIS A 9 17.10 7.42 2.73
N ARG A 10 16.53 7.21 1.54
CA ARG A 10 17.11 7.74 0.30
C ARG A 10 17.07 9.25 0.23
N HIS A 11 15.96 9.85 0.65
CA HIS A 11 15.84 11.28 0.80
C HIS A 11 16.98 11.83 1.68
N GLN A 12 17.23 11.21 2.84
CA GLN A 12 18.27 11.66 3.77
C GLN A 12 19.69 11.53 3.21
N VAL A 13 19.98 10.49 2.44
CA VAL A 13 21.30 10.34 1.79
C VAL A 13 21.57 11.44 0.76
N VAL A 14 20.56 12.02 0.13
CA VAL A 14 20.75 13.09 -0.88
C VAL A 14 20.73 14.50 -0.30
N MET A 15 20.46 14.65 1.00
CA MET A 15 20.35 15.97 1.62
C MET A 15 21.73 16.61 1.86
N VAL A 16 21.82 17.92 1.62
CA VAL A 16 22.99 18.72 2.02
C VAL A 16 23.07 18.81 3.55
N PRO A 17 24.29 18.82 4.13
CA PRO A 17 24.48 19.12 5.54
C PRO A 17 23.82 20.46 5.92
N GLY A 18 23.11 20.48 7.05
CA GLY A 18 22.39 21.67 7.53
C GLY A 18 21.08 21.98 6.81
N SER A 19 20.62 21.12 5.90
CA SER A 19 19.30 21.30 5.30
C SER A 19 18.20 21.20 6.35
N ARG A 20 17.19 22.08 6.28
CA ARG A 20 15.97 21.98 7.10
C ARG A 20 15.17 20.70 6.85
N TRP A 21 15.45 20.00 5.76
CA TRP A 21 14.82 18.72 5.39
C TRP A 21 15.66 17.51 5.81
N SER A 22 16.78 17.70 6.52
CA SER A 22 17.49 16.59 7.13
C SER A 22 16.78 16.14 8.40
N PHE A 23 16.57 14.84 8.55
CA PHE A 23 15.96 14.20 9.71
C PHE A 23 17.02 13.44 10.49
N SER A 24 16.98 13.53 11.82
CA SER A 24 17.74 12.65 12.70
C SER A 24 17.29 11.20 12.52
N SER A 25 18.15 10.23 12.87
CA SER A 25 17.82 8.80 12.73
C SER A 25 16.54 8.39 13.48
N ARG A 26 16.22 9.07 14.59
CA ARG A 26 14.97 8.85 15.35
C ARG A 26 13.75 9.34 14.58
N GLU A 27 13.84 10.54 14.00
CA GLU A 27 12.76 11.12 13.20
C GLU A 27 12.51 10.32 11.91
N GLN A 28 13.56 9.74 11.31
CA GLN A 28 13.40 8.89 10.13
C GLN A 28 12.56 7.63 10.40
N ALA A 29 12.64 7.08 11.61
CA ALA A 29 11.92 5.87 12.01
C ALA A 29 10.44 6.15 12.32
N LEU A 30 10.10 7.38 12.68
CA LEU A 30 8.76 7.72 13.17
C LEU A 30 7.65 7.49 12.12
N PRO A 31 7.73 8.00 10.86
CA PRO A 31 6.65 7.79 9.90
C PRO A 31 6.40 6.31 9.54
N PRO A 32 7.43 5.48 9.27
CA PRO A 32 7.23 4.05 9.06
C PRO A 32 6.61 3.33 10.26
N LEU A 33 6.99 3.70 11.49
CA LEU A 33 6.44 3.12 12.72
C LEU A 33 4.99 3.52 12.93
N LEU A 34 4.65 4.79 12.78
CA LEU A 34 3.26 5.27 12.87
C LEU A 34 2.38 4.58 11.82
N TYR A 35 2.86 4.47 10.59
CA TYR A 35 2.14 3.76 9.54
C TYR A 35 2.03 2.26 9.83
N GLY A 36 3.08 1.64 10.38
CA GLY A 36 3.04 0.25 10.84
C GLY A 36 2.01 0.03 11.94
N ALA A 37 2.01 0.88 12.97
CA ALA A 37 1.04 0.84 14.06
C ALA A 37 -0.40 0.98 13.55
N LEU A 38 -0.64 1.92 12.64
CA LEU A 38 -1.93 2.12 11.99
C LEU A 38 -2.39 0.89 11.20
N LEU A 39 -1.49 0.22 10.48
CA LEU A 39 -1.85 -1.03 9.79
C LEU A 39 -2.17 -2.17 10.77
N MET A 40 -1.51 -2.21 11.93
CA MET A 40 -1.75 -3.22 12.95
C MET A 40 -3.09 -3.02 13.70
N THR A 41 -3.69 -1.82 13.64
CA THR A 41 -5.05 -1.61 14.19
C THR A 41 -6.15 -2.08 13.25
N ILE A 42 -5.87 -2.29 11.95
CA ILE A 42 -6.88 -2.71 10.98
C ILE A 42 -7.48 -4.08 11.31
N PRO A 43 -6.71 -5.16 11.57
CA PRO A 43 -7.29 -6.46 11.90
C PRO A 43 -8.23 -6.47 13.12
N PRO A 44 -7.89 -5.89 14.29
CA PRO A 44 -8.81 -5.87 15.41
C PRO A 44 -10.04 -4.99 15.14
N ILE A 45 -9.89 -3.86 14.42
CA ILE A 45 -11.05 -3.05 14.00
C ILE A 45 -11.95 -3.87 13.08
N ALA A 46 -11.39 -4.56 12.09
CA ALA A 46 -12.13 -5.41 11.17
C ALA A 46 -12.89 -6.50 11.93
N HIS A 47 -12.27 -7.13 12.92
CA HIS A 47 -12.96 -8.10 13.78
C HIS A 47 -14.15 -7.47 14.54
N LEU A 48 -14.01 -6.25 15.05
CA LEU A 48 -15.11 -5.52 15.72
C LEU A 48 -16.23 -5.07 14.76
N THR A 49 -15.96 -5.05 13.45
CA THR A 49 -16.99 -4.79 12.43
C THR A 49 -17.82 -6.03 12.10
N MET A 50 -17.37 -7.24 12.45
CA MET A 50 -18.09 -8.48 12.17
C MET A 50 -19.31 -8.63 13.08
N GLN A 51 -20.40 -9.15 12.50
CA GLN A 51 -21.57 -9.63 13.22
C GLN A 51 -21.28 -11.01 13.84
N PRO A 52 -22.02 -11.42 14.89
CA PRO A 52 -21.85 -12.76 15.45
C PRO A 52 -22.16 -13.84 14.40
N PRO A 53 -21.54 -15.04 14.51
CA PRO A 53 -21.84 -16.16 13.62
C PRO A 53 -23.34 -16.45 13.57
N GLY A 54 -23.87 -16.71 12.37
CA GLY A 54 -25.30 -16.96 12.14
C GLY A 54 -26.14 -15.71 11.88
N ALA A 55 -25.58 -14.49 12.00
CA ALA A 55 -26.30 -13.27 11.62
C ALA A 55 -26.67 -13.23 10.12
N VAL A 56 -26.01 -14.04 9.29
CA VAL A 56 -26.31 -14.22 7.86
C VAL A 56 -27.77 -14.60 7.61
N ASP A 57 -28.41 -15.36 8.50
CA ASP A 57 -29.79 -15.82 8.35
C ASP A 57 -30.80 -14.66 8.36
N GLN A 58 -30.45 -13.52 8.97
CA GLN A 58 -31.27 -12.29 8.96
C GLN A 58 -31.39 -11.67 7.56
N TYR A 59 -30.49 -12.06 6.66
CA TYR A 59 -30.41 -11.55 5.29
C TYR A 59 -30.79 -12.61 4.26
N ALA A 60 -31.41 -13.72 4.68
CA ALA A 60 -31.77 -14.84 3.82
C ALA A 60 -32.56 -14.41 2.56
N GLU A 61 -33.41 -13.39 2.69
CA GLU A 61 -34.22 -12.84 1.60
C GLU A 61 -33.39 -12.15 0.50
N MET A 62 -32.14 -11.76 0.79
CA MET A 62 -31.24 -11.11 -0.17
C MET A 62 -30.37 -12.10 -0.93
N PHE A 63 -30.36 -13.39 -0.57
CA PHE A 63 -29.53 -14.40 -1.24
C PHE A 63 -30.26 -15.03 -2.42
N SER A 64 -29.49 -15.35 -3.47
CA SER A 64 -30.01 -16.20 -4.54
C SER A 64 -30.26 -17.62 -4.01
N LEU A 65 -31.36 -18.23 -4.42
CA LEU A 65 -31.71 -19.61 -4.11
C LEU A 65 -30.66 -20.62 -4.62
N ASP A 66 -29.82 -20.21 -5.57
CA ASP A 66 -28.75 -21.04 -6.15
C ASP A 66 -27.51 -21.15 -5.25
N TRP A 67 -27.45 -20.41 -4.13
CA TRP A 67 -26.29 -20.43 -3.26
C TRP A 67 -26.23 -21.73 -2.44
N PRO A 68 -25.10 -22.46 -2.46
CA PRO A 68 -24.90 -23.62 -1.61
C PRO A 68 -25.02 -23.27 -0.13
N ALA A 69 -25.75 -24.07 0.64
CA ALA A 69 -25.90 -23.89 2.09
C ALA A 69 -24.55 -23.89 2.83
N GLU A 70 -23.55 -24.61 2.32
CA GLU A 70 -22.18 -24.61 2.87
C GLU A 70 -21.48 -23.24 2.72
N LEU A 71 -21.77 -22.49 1.65
CA LEU A 71 -21.21 -21.14 1.49
C LEU A 71 -21.88 -20.16 2.45
N LEU A 72 -23.21 -20.26 2.60
CA LEU A 72 -23.97 -19.42 3.53
C LEU A 72 -23.50 -19.63 4.97
N SER A 73 -23.28 -20.88 5.40
CA SER A 73 -22.82 -21.18 6.77
C SER A 73 -21.40 -20.71 7.09
N ARG A 74 -20.60 -20.38 6.06
CA ARG A 74 -19.23 -19.86 6.17
C ARG A 74 -19.12 -18.36 5.91
N THR A 75 -20.23 -17.69 5.61
CA THR A 75 -20.26 -16.27 5.30
C THR A 75 -20.56 -15.48 6.56
N ASP A 76 -19.64 -14.60 6.94
CA ASP A 76 -19.86 -13.64 8.03
C ASP A 76 -20.38 -12.31 7.49
N CYS A 77 -21.26 -11.67 8.25
CA CYS A 77 -21.78 -10.35 7.92
C CYS A 77 -21.01 -9.25 8.67
N PHE A 78 -21.07 -8.03 8.16
CA PHE A 78 -20.52 -6.85 8.82
C PHE A 78 -21.63 -5.92 9.28
N PHE A 79 -21.42 -5.21 10.40
CA PHE A 79 -22.26 -4.07 10.76
C PHE A 79 -21.98 -2.93 9.75
N PRO A 80 -22.97 -2.49 8.94
CA PRO A 80 -22.73 -1.54 7.85
C PRO A 80 -22.08 -0.22 8.30
N ASP A 81 -22.55 0.33 9.42
CA ASP A 81 -21.99 1.59 9.97
C ASP A 81 -20.53 1.44 10.39
N ARG A 82 -20.19 0.31 11.03
CA ARG A 82 -18.81 0.04 11.49
C ARG A 82 -17.89 -0.24 10.31
N PHE A 83 -18.38 -0.99 9.33
CA PHE A 83 -17.65 -1.26 8.09
C PHE A 83 -17.39 0.04 7.31
N SER A 84 -18.40 0.90 7.18
CA SER A 84 -18.27 2.23 6.57
C SER A 84 -17.18 3.07 7.27
N ASN A 85 -17.19 3.14 8.59
CA ASN A 85 -16.15 3.84 9.36
C ASN A 85 -14.75 3.27 9.10
N MET A 86 -14.62 1.94 9.01
CA MET A 86 -13.35 1.29 8.65
C MET A 86 -12.90 1.65 7.24
N CYS A 87 -13.83 1.70 6.26
CA CYS A 87 -13.54 2.13 4.89
C CYS A 87 -13.05 3.58 4.85
N VAL A 88 -13.73 4.50 5.55
CA VAL A 88 -13.32 5.91 5.63
C VAL A 88 -11.92 6.04 6.23
N LEU A 89 -11.66 5.37 7.37
CA LEU A 89 -10.33 5.38 7.99
C LEU A 89 -9.25 4.85 7.04
N SER A 90 -9.55 3.79 6.29
CA SER A 90 -8.63 3.20 5.31
C SER A 90 -8.33 4.18 4.18
N VAL A 91 -9.32 4.87 3.62
CA VAL A 91 -9.15 5.88 2.57
C VAL A 91 -8.28 7.04 3.07
N VAL A 92 -8.59 7.60 4.24
CA VAL A 92 -7.80 8.69 4.85
C VAL A 92 -6.34 8.26 5.03
N SER A 93 -6.11 7.04 5.51
CA SER A 93 -4.77 6.49 5.71
C SER A 93 -3.99 6.36 4.39
N ILE A 94 -4.66 5.89 3.33
CA ILE A 94 -4.09 5.75 1.98
C ILE A 94 -3.70 7.12 1.43
N VAL A 95 -4.58 8.13 1.53
CA VAL A 95 -4.33 9.48 1.02
C VAL A 95 -3.10 10.10 1.71
N ILE A 96 -3.07 10.11 3.04
CA ILE A 96 -1.95 10.67 3.82
C ILE A 96 -0.63 10.01 3.42
N PHE A 97 -0.62 8.68 3.29
CA PHE A 97 0.58 7.92 2.95
C PHE A 97 1.08 8.22 1.53
N THR A 98 0.16 8.26 0.58
CA THR A 98 0.47 8.53 -0.83
C THR A 98 1.02 9.95 -0.98
N ASP A 99 0.38 10.95 -0.38
CA ASP A 99 0.82 12.34 -0.44
C ASP A 99 2.21 12.52 0.16
N PHE A 100 2.46 11.93 1.34
CA PHE A 100 3.78 11.97 1.95
C PHE A 100 4.86 11.34 1.05
N THR A 101 4.55 10.19 0.45
CA THR A 101 5.49 9.49 -0.45
C THR A 101 5.78 10.33 -1.70
N VAL A 102 4.75 10.90 -2.33
CA VAL A 102 4.88 11.78 -3.50
C VAL A 102 5.69 13.03 -3.16
N LEU A 103 5.45 13.64 -2.01
CA LEU A 103 6.19 14.82 -1.54
C LEU A 103 7.67 14.49 -1.36
N ILE A 104 8.01 13.42 -0.63
CA ILE A 104 9.39 13.01 -0.40
C ILE A 104 10.10 12.66 -1.71
N ALA A 105 9.44 11.91 -2.60
CA ALA A 105 10.00 11.56 -3.90
C ALA A 105 10.25 12.80 -4.77
N SER A 106 9.27 13.70 -4.85
CA SER A 106 9.36 14.95 -5.63
C SER A 106 10.46 15.86 -5.11
N HIS A 107 10.54 16.02 -3.78
CA HIS A 107 11.60 16.80 -3.14
C HIS A 107 12.99 16.19 -3.38
N THR A 108 13.12 14.86 -3.30
CA THR A 108 14.37 14.13 -3.61
C THR A 108 14.83 14.41 -5.04
N PHE A 109 13.92 14.33 -6.03
CA PHE A 109 14.25 14.63 -7.42
C PHE A 109 14.62 16.10 -7.63
N ALA A 110 13.91 17.03 -7.00
CA ALA A 110 14.20 18.46 -7.07
C ALA A 110 15.59 18.78 -6.50
N THR A 111 15.92 18.21 -5.34
CA THR A 111 17.23 18.34 -4.69
C THR A 111 18.35 17.80 -5.57
N LEU A 112 18.17 16.59 -6.12
CA LEU A 112 19.16 15.99 -7.04
C LEU A 112 19.40 16.85 -8.28
N ARG A 113 18.38 17.53 -8.81
CA ARG A 113 18.55 18.42 -9.97
C ARG A 113 19.44 19.62 -9.65
N LYS A 114 19.24 20.25 -8.48
CA LYS A 114 19.92 21.49 -8.05
C LYS A 114 21.33 21.27 -7.52
N HIS A 115 21.67 20.06 -7.08
CA HIS A 115 22.97 19.77 -6.48
C HIS A 115 24.08 19.81 -7.55
N SER A 116 24.94 20.83 -7.49
CA SER A 116 26.11 21.01 -8.37
C SER A 116 27.40 20.41 -7.79
N SER A 117 27.47 20.20 -6.48
CA SER A 117 28.66 19.69 -5.79
C SER A 117 28.79 18.16 -5.79
N MET A 118 27.81 17.44 -6.34
CA MET A 118 27.84 15.97 -6.42
C MET A 118 28.39 15.55 -7.78
N SER A 119 29.30 14.56 -7.79
CA SER A 119 29.85 14.03 -9.06
C SER A 119 28.73 13.46 -9.94
N ASP A 120 28.89 13.57 -11.26
CA ASP A 120 27.87 13.12 -12.22
C ASP A 120 27.52 11.64 -12.04
N LYS A 121 28.52 10.79 -11.76
CA LYS A 121 28.32 9.36 -11.48
C LYS A 121 27.44 9.14 -10.25
N MET A 122 27.67 9.89 -9.17
CA MET A 122 26.88 9.75 -7.94
C MET A 122 25.45 10.27 -8.15
N LYS A 123 25.30 11.39 -8.89
CA LYS A 123 24.00 11.95 -9.26
C LYS A 123 23.18 10.96 -10.12
N GLU A 124 23.82 10.31 -11.09
CA GLU A 124 23.18 9.28 -11.91
C GLU A 124 22.78 8.05 -11.08
N TYR A 125 23.64 7.61 -10.17
CA TYR A 125 23.35 6.52 -9.25
C TYR A 125 22.11 6.82 -8.40
N HIS A 126 22.05 7.98 -7.75
CA HIS A 126 20.89 8.38 -6.95
C HIS A 126 19.62 8.51 -7.80
N ARG A 127 19.71 9.11 -8.99
CA ARG A 127 18.56 9.22 -9.90
C ARG A 127 18.01 7.86 -10.31
N THR A 128 18.90 6.92 -10.63
CA THR A 128 18.51 5.54 -10.98
C THR A 128 17.86 4.84 -9.79
N MET A 129 18.42 5.00 -8.60
CA MET A 129 17.88 4.37 -7.41
C MET A 129 16.52 4.94 -6.99
N THR A 130 16.32 6.26 -7.06
CA THR A 130 15.01 6.87 -6.79
C THR A 130 13.98 6.42 -7.83
N LYS A 131 14.35 6.30 -9.12
CA LYS A 131 13.46 5.72 -10.14
C LYS A 131 13.05 4.28 -9.80
N VAL A 132 13.98 3.47 -9.32
CA VAL A 132 13.68 2.10 -8.87
C VAL A 132 12.68 2.10 -7.72
N LEU A 133 12.83 2.99 -6.73
CA LEU A 133 11.87 3.10 -5.63
C LEU A 133 10.49 3.56 -6.10
N VAL A 134 10.43 4.51 -7.05
CA VAL A 134 9.16 4.92 -7.66
C VAL A 134 8.49 3.74 -8.36
N LEU A 135 9.25 2.94 -9.12
CA LEU A 135 8.70 1.75 -9.77
C LEU A 135 8.22 0.70 -8.76
N GLN A 136 9.00 0.45 -7.71
CA GLN A 136 8.63 -0.50 -6.64
C GLN A 136 7.40 -0.04 -5.85
N SER A 137 7.18 1.26 -5.70
CA SER A 137 6.01 1.83 -5.03
C SER A 137 4.78 1.94 -5.93
N ALA A 138 4.94 2.02 -7.24
CA ALA A 138 3.83 1.97 -8.18
C ALA A 138 3.08 0.63 -8.10
N VAL A 139 3.78 -0.48 -7.85
CA VAL A 139 3.17 -1.82 -7.76
C VAL A 139 2.10 -1.92 -6.68
N PRO A 140 2.35 -1.64 -5.38
CA PRO A 140 1.29 -1.69 -4.37
C PRO A 140 0.20 -0.64 -4.61
N VAL A 141 0.50 0.50 -5.23
CA VAL A 141 -0.53 1.48 -5.61
C VAL A 141 -1.51 0.89 -6.63
N VAL A 142 -0.98 0.31 -7.72
CA VAL A 142 -1.79 -0.20 -8.83
C VAL A 142 -2.46 -1.54 -8.49
N LEU A 143 -1.77 -2.43 -7.79
CA LEU A 143 -2.26 -3.80 -7.56
C LEU A 143 -2.95 -3.99 -6.22
N ALA A 144 -2.78 -3.10 -5.24
CA ALA A 144 -3.45 -3.23 -3.95
C ALA A 144 -4.36 -2.03 -3.65
N GLN A 145 -3.83 -0.80 -3.69
CA GLN A 145 -4.60 0.38 -3.30
C GLN A 145 -5.71 0.73 -4.29
N LEU A 146 -5.43 0.69 -5.59
CA LEU A 146 -6.42 1.01 -6.62
C LEU A 146 -7.61 0.01 -6.62
N PRO A 147 -7.41 -1.32 -6.64
CA PRO A 147 -8.50 -2.28 -6.52
C PRO A 147 -9.31 -2.10 -5.24
N LEU A 148 -8.64 -1.86 -4.10
CA LEU A 148 -9.33 -1.60 -2.84
C LEU A 148 -10.18 -0.32 -2.89
N SER A 149 -9.66 0.75 -3.51
CA SER A 149 -10.39 2.01 -3.68
C SER A 149 -11.63 1.83 -4.57
N ILE A 150 -11.52 1.00 -5.61
CA ILE A 150 -12.65 0.64 -6.48
C ILE A 150 -13.70 -0.14 -5.67
N SER A 151 -13.31 -1.17 -4.92
CA SER A 151 -14.24 -1.94 -4.06
C SER A 151 -14.96 -1.05 -3.04
N ILE A 152 -14.24 -0.12 -2.41
CA ILE A 152 -14.82 0.84 -1.46
C ILE A 152 -15.80 1.78 -2.17
N SER A 153 -15.45 2.26 -3.37
CA SER A 153 -16.32 3.16 -4.14
C SER A 153 -17.62 2.46 -4.53
N VAL A 154 -17.56 1.19 -4.94
CA VAL A 154 -18.74 0.36 -5.24
C VAL A 154 -19.68 0.27 -4.04
N TYR A 155 -19.15 0.07 -2.83
CA TYR A 155 -19.92 0.07 -1.59
C TYR A 155 -20.64 1.42 -1.36
N PHE A 156 -19.92 2.54 -1.46
CA PHE A 156 -20.51 3.86 -1.22
C PHE A 156 -21.49 4.33 -2.31
N LEU A 157 -21.30 3.89 -3.55
CA LEU A 157 -22.19 4.21 -4.67
C LEU A 157 -23.41 3.29 -4.73
N ASN A 158 -23.50 2.28 -3.85
CA ASN A 158 -24.58 1.29 -3.82
C ASN A 158 -24.80 0.62 -5.19
N VAL A 159 -23.70 0.31 -5.88
CA VAL A 159 -23.72 -0.39 -7.18
C VAL A 159 -23.61 -1.90 -6.92
N ASP A 160 -24.23 -2.74 -7.76
CA ASP A 160 -23.98 -4.19 -7.72
C ASP A 160 -22.49 -4.47 -7.93
N GLY A 161 -21.86 -4.81 -6.80
CA GLY A 161 -20.43 -4.96 -6.67
C GLY A 161 -19.93 -6.38 -6.71
N SER A 162 -20.80 -7.37 -6.89
CA SER A 162 -20.47 -8.79 -6.72
C SER A 162 -19.26 -9.21 -7.56
N LEU A 163 -19.31 -8.98 -8.88
CA LEU A 163 -18.21 -9.28 -9.80
C LEU A 163 -17.03 -8.32 -9.64
N ILE A 164 -17.29 -7.01 -9.49
CA ILE A 164 -16.25 -5.98 -9.43
C ILE A 164 -15.36 -6.20 -8.20
N THR A 165 -15.97 -6.44 -7.05
CA THR A 165 -15.29 -6.67 -5.77
C THR A 165 -14.48 -7.95 -5.82
N ALA A 166 -15.03 -9.03 -6.38
CA ALA A 166 -14.30 -10.29 -6.58
C ALA A 166 -13.04 -10.11 -7.45
N LEU A 167 -13.17 -9.40 -8.58
CA LEU A 167 -12.03 -9.08 -9.44
C LEU A 167 -10.99 -8.22 -8.70
N CYS A 168 -11.43 -7.21 -7.94
CA CYS A 168 -10.53 -6.37 -7.17
C CYS A 168 -9.74 -7.16 -6.12
N PHE A 169 -10.38 -8.10 -5.42
CA PHE A 169 -9.71 -8.99 -4.48
C PHE A 169 -8.76 -9.97 -5.17
N ALA A 170 -9.12 -10.50 -6.35
CA ALA A 170 -8.22 -11.34 -7.14
C ALA A 170 -6.96 -10.59 -7.58
N VAL A 171 -7.10 -9.35 -8.05
CA VAL A 171 -5.95 -8.47 -8.38
C VAL A 171 -5.12 -8.19 -7.13
N ASN A 172 -5.75 -7.84 -6.01
CA ASN A 172 -5.06 -7.58 -4.75
C ASN A 172 -4.29 -8.82 -4.24
N ALA A 173 -4.85 -10.01 -4.37
CA ALA A 173 -4.16 -11.26 -4.00
C ALA A 173 -2.87 -11.48 -4.82
N SER A 174 -2.82 -10.99 -6.06
CA SER A 174 -1.63 -11.09 -6.91
C SER A 174 -0.51 -10.10 -6.54
N TYR A 175 -0.77 -9.08 -5.70
CA TYR A 175 0.18 -8.00 -5.47
C TYR A 175 1.53 -8.52 -4.92
N SER A 176 1.51 -9.47 -3.98
CA SER A 176 2.74 -9.99 -3.34
C SER A 176 3.68 -10.64 -4.36
N PHE A 177 3.12 -11.34 -5.34
CA PHE A 177 3.87 -11.99 -6.41
C PHE A 177 4.52 -10.94 -7.33
N PHE A 178 3.74 -9.99 -7.84
CA PHE A 178 4.25 -8.94 -8.73
C PHE A 178 5.23 -7.99 -8.01
N HIS A 179 5.02 -7.73 -6.72
CA HIS A 179 5.94 -6.96 -5.90
C HIS A 179 7.29 -7.68 -5.80
N SER A 180 7.29 -8.98 -5.53
CA SER A 180 8.51 -9.79 -5.47
C SER A 180 9.26 -9.79 -6.80
N ILE A 181 8.56 -10.00 -7.92
CA ILE A 181 9.15 -9.91 -9.27
C ILE A 181 9.78 -8.54 -9.48
N THR A 182 9.04 -7.47 -9.16
CA THR A 182 9.51 -6.10 -9.35
C THR A 182 10.77 -5.86 -8.53
N VAL A 183 10.79 -6.28 -7.26
CA VAL A 183 11.98 -6.13 -6.40
C VAL A 183 13.19 -6.87 -6.98
N ILE A 184 13.03 -8.09 -7.48
CA ILE A 184 14.11 -8.88 -8.11
C ILE A 184 14.60 -8.20 -9.39
N VAL A 185 13.69 -7.80 -10.26
CA VAL A 185 13.99 -7.19 -11.56
C VAL A 185 14.63 -5.83 -11.40
N THR A 186 14.19 -5.00 -10.46
CA THR A 186 14.68 -3.62 -10.34
C THR A 186 15.93 -3.50 -9.49
N THR A 187 16.17 -4.42 -8.54
CA THR A 187 17.30 -4.33 -7.60
C THR A 187 18.56 -5.02 -8.15
N PRO A 188 19.65 -4.28 -8.45
CA PRO A 188 20.84 -4.86 -9.09
C PRO A 188 21.51 -5.98 -8.28
N VAL A 189 21.43 -5.94 -6.95
CA VAL A 189 21.99 -6.97 -6.07
C VAL A 189 21.31 -8.31 -6.33
N TYR A 190 19.98 -8.37 -6.32
CA TYR A 190 19.23 -9.60 -6.58
C TYR A 190 19.48 -10.14 -7.99
N ARG A 191 19.53 -9.26 -9.01
CA ARG A 191 19.89 -9.69 -10.37
C ARG A 191 21.28 -10.32 -10.45
N ARG A 192 22.28 -9.78 -9.74
CA ARG A 192 23.64 -10.35 -9.72
C ARG A 192 23.68 -11.71 -9.04
N HIS A 193 22.91 -11.90 -7.96
CA HIS A 193 22.80 -13.21 -7.31
C HIS A 193 22.10 -14.22 -8.20
N LEU A 194 20.99 -13.84 -8.86
CA LEU A 194 20.28 -14.72 -9.77
C LEU A 194 21.18 -15.22 -10.92
N LYS A 195 21.98 -14.32 -11.51
CA LYS A 195 22.97 -14.67 -12.56
C LYS A 195 24.11 -15.58 -12.11
N ARG A 196 24.33 -15.76 -10.80
CA ARG A 196 25.35 -16.67 -10.26
C ARG A 196 24.79 -18.07 -9.96
N MET A 197 23.46 -18.19 -9.87
CA MET A 197 22.78 -19.46 -9.58
C MET A 197 22.39 -20.20 -10.86
N ILE A 198 22.24 -19.47 -11.97
CA ILE A 198 22.02 -19.99 -13.33
C ILE A 198 23.39 -20.15 -13.98
#